data_AF-A0A543J1V9-F1
#
_entry.id   AF-A0A543J1V9-F1
#
_cell.length_a   1.000
_cell.length_b   1.000
_cell.length_c   1.000
_cell.angle_alpha   90.00
_cell.angle_beta   90.00
_cell.angle_gamma   90.00
#
_symmetry.space_group_name_H-M   'P 1'
#
loop_
_entity.id
_entity.type
_entity.pdbx_description
1 polymer ?
#
loop_
_entity_poly.entity_id
_entity_poly.type
_entity_poly.pdbx_seq_one_letter_code
_entity_poly.pdbx_strand_id
1 'polypeptide(L)'
;MPQTERPDEHEGHAFVASGSHAGRPGSWLAVIVIMLGFTVGGVGLCLGPNWILIGVGIGLMVIGGVIAMAVDIFSDVIVDSRRDVPAQEHHSPFERHRLRVEHHRAERRIEHPAEHRHEA
;
A
#
# COMPACT_ATOMS: atom_id res chain seq x y z
N MET A 1 23.53 36.85 -18.84
CA MET A 1 23.68 37.29 -17.44
C MET A 1 24.21 36.12 -16.61
N PRO A 2 25.02 36.39 -15.57
CA PRO A 2 25.62 35.42 -14.65
C PRO A 2 24.62 34.88 -13.61
N GLN A 3 25.05 33.85 -12.87
CA GLN A 3 24.38 33.09 -11.80
C GLN A 3 23.30 33.83 -11.00
N THR A 4 22.11 33.22 -10.92
CA THR A 4 21.23 33.34 -9.74
C THR A 4 21.06 31.95 -9.15
N GLU A 5 22.01 31.64 -8.26
CA GLU A 5 21.91 30.66 -7.20
C GLU A 5 20.54 30.79 -6.53
N ARG A 6 19.70 29.74 -6.61
CA ARG A 6 18.47 29.66 -5.81
C ARG A 6 18.74 28.73 -4.62
N PRO A 7 18.70 29.24 -3.38
CA PRO A 7 19.02 28.48 -2.19
C PRO A 7 17.77 27.85 -1.59
N ASP A 8 17.55 26.55 -1.81
CA ASP A 8 16.58 25.74 -1.07
C ASP A 8 16.57 24.26 -1.50
N GLU A 9 17.74 23.63 -1.53
CA GLU A 9 17.84 22.15 -1.51
C GLU A 9 17.51 21.56 -0.10
N HIS A 10 17.02 22.40 0.82
CA HIS A 10 16.64 22.03 2.19
C HIS A 10 15.14 21.76 2.39
N GLU A 11 14.36 21.62 1.32
CA GLU A 11 12.96 21.16 1.43
C GLU A 11 12.80 19.65 1.15
N GLY A 12 13.89 18.93 0.88
CA GLY A 12 13.88 17.50 0.53
C GLY A 12 13.76 16.50 1.69
N HIS A 13 13.72 16.94 2.95
CA HIS A 13 13.80 16.03 4.11
C HIS A 13 12.59 16.06 5.06
N ALA A 14 11.65 16.99 4.89
CA ALA A 14 10.50 17.11 5.79
C ALA A 14 9.23 16.35 5.32
N PHE A 15 9.25 15.76 4.12
CA PHE A 15 8.11 14.98 3.60
C PHE A 15 8.15 13.49 4.01
N VAL A 16 9.17 13.05 4.75
CA VAL A 16 9.38 11.62 5.08
C VAL A 16 8.56 11.13 6.29
N ALA A 17 7.40 11.73 6.57
CA ALA A 17 6.46 11.22 7.58
C ALA A 17 5.06 10.90 7.03
N SER A 18 4.88 10.94 5.71
CA SER A 18 3.58 10.77 5.06
C SER A 18 3.47 9.44 4.31
N GLY A 19 3.92 8.36 4.93
CA GLY A 19 3.94 7.03 4.31
C GLY A 19 4.15 5.90 5.30
N SER A 20 3.65 6.04 6.53
CA SER A 20 3.77 4.96 7.51
C SER A 20 2.67 3.94 7.27
N HIS A 21 3.03 2.70 6.94
CA HIS A 21 2.14 1.53 7.04
C HIS A 21 1.69 1.24 8.47
N ALA A 22 2.07 2.07 9.45
CA ALA A 22 1.58 2.03 10.81
C ALA A 22 0.25 2.77 10.89
N GLY A 23 -0.82 2.05 11.23
CA GLY A 23 -2.13 2.62 11.49
C GLY A 23 -2.13 3.74 12.56
N ARG A 24 -3.27 4.38 12.75
CA ARG A 24 -3.52 5.56 13.60
C ARG A 24 -2.89 5.37 14.99
N PRO A 25 -2.24 6.38 15.57
CA PRO A 25 -1.54 6.27 16.86
C PRO A 25 -2.37 5.69 18.01
N GLY A 26 -3.70 5.89 17.98
CA GLY A 26 -4.63 5.31 18.98
C GLY A 26 -4.74 3.78 18.92
N SER A 27 -4.59 3.19 17.73
CA SER A 27 -4.57 1.74 17.54
C SER A 27 -3.31 1.11 18.14
N TRP A 28 -2.16 1.76 17.94
CA TRP A 28 -0.91 1.36 18.57
C TRP A 28 -0.97 1.33 20.09
N LEU A 29 -1.68 2.28 20.71
CA LEU A 29 -1.91 2.27 22.15
C LEU A 29 -2.64 1.00 22.59
N ALA A 30 -3.72 0.62 21.90
CA ALA A 30 -4.46 -0.61 22.19
C ALA A 30 -3.56 -1.85 22.07
N VAL A 31 -2.76 -1.93 21.00
CA VAL A 31 -1.81 -3.04 20.77
C VAL A 31 -0.81 -3.16 21.91
N ILE A 32 -0.20 -2.05 22.34
CA ILE A 32 0.81 -2.06 23.41
C ILE A 32 0.19 -2.55 24.72
N VAL A 33 -1.00 -2.08 25.09
CA VAL A 33 -1.67 -2.52 26.32
C VAL A 33 -1.96 -4.02 26.29
N ILE A 34 -2.45 -4.54 25.17
CA ILE A 34 -2.73 -5.98 25.00
C ILE A 34 -1.43 -6.79 25.07
N MET A 35 -0.36 -6.36 24.41
CA MET A 35 0.95 -7.02 24.47
C MET A 35 1.52 -7.07 25.89
N LEU A 36 1.40 -5.98 26.65
CA LEU A 36 1.81 -5.94 28.05
C LEU A 36 1.00 -6.93 28.89
N GLY A 37 -0.33 -6.97 28.72
CA GLY A 37 -1.18 -7.92 29.41
C GLY A 37 -0.81 -9.37 29.12
N PHE A 38 -0.61 -9.70 27.84
CA PHE A 38 -0.17 -11.02 27.43
C PHE A 38 1.21 -11.39 28.00
N THR A 39 2.16 -10.45 27.97
CA THR A 39 3.51 -10.67 28.50
C THR A 39 3.48 -10.91 30.01
N VAL A 40 2.76 -10.09 30.77
CA VAL A 40 2.62 -10.23 32.23
C VAL A 40 1.91 -11.54 32.60
N GLY A 41 0.82 -11.88 31.89
CA GLY A 41 0.10 -13.12 32.09
C GLY A 41 0.93 -14.36 31.75
N GLY A 42 1.66 -14.32 30.62
CA GLY A 42 2.57 -15.39 30.20
C GLY A 42 3.72 -15.62 31.18
N VAL A 43 4.36 -14.56 31.67
CA VAL A 43 5.36 -14.66 32.74
C VAL A 43 4.76 -15.26 34.01
N GLY A 44 3.53 -14.86 34.37
CA GLY A 44 2.80 -15.44 35.50
C GLY A 44 2.49 -16.93 35.37
N LEU A 45 2.33 -17.44 34.15
CA LEU A 45 2.19 -18.87 33.87
C LEU A 45 3.54 -19.62 33.97
N CYS A 46 4.64 -19.00 33.57
CA CYS A 46 5.97 -19.62 33.56
C CYS A 46 6.62 -19.74 34.96
N LEU A 47 6.31 -18.85 35.90
CA LEU A 47 6.92 -18.82 37.25
C LEU A 47 6.29 -19.80 38.25
N GLY A 48 5.58 -20.83 37.75
CA GLY A 48 4.54 -21.53 38.51
C GLY A 48 3.28 -20.66 38.58
N PRO A 49 2.06 -21.22 38.54
CA PRO A 49 0.83 -20.46 38.33
C PRO A 49 0.63 -19.39 39.41
N ASN A 50 1.13 -18.19 39.11
CA ASN A 50 1.03 -17.01 39.94
C ASN A 50 -0.27 -16.31 39.55
N TRP A 51 -1.32 -16.66 40.28
CA TRP A 51 -2.68 -16.20 40.02
C TRP A 51 -2.82 -14.67 40.05
N ILE A 52 -1.96 -13.94 40.77
CA ILE A 52 -1.96 -12.48 40.79
C ILE A 52 -1.46 -11.94 39.45
N LEU A 53 -0.31 -12.39 38.97
CA LEU A 53 0.24 -11.95 37.67
C LEU A 53 -0.68 -12.34 36.51
N ILE A 54 -1.28 -13.53 36.59
CA ILE A 54 -2.29 -13.98 35.63
C ILE A 54 -3.50 -13.04 35.65
N GLY A 55 -4.00 -12.69 36.84
CA GLY A 55 -5.12 -11.75 36.99
C GLY A 55 -4.82 -10.36 36.42
N VAL A 56 -3.61 -9.83 36.66
CA VAL A 56 -3.16 -8.56 36.09
C VAL A 56 -3.07 -8.65 34.56
N GLY A 57 -2.51 -9.73 34.03
CA GLY A 57 -2.40 -9.95 32.59
C GLY A 57 -3.78 -10.00 31.90
N ILE A 58 -4.73 -10.71 32.49
CA ILE A 58 -6.12 -10.77 32.00
C ILE A 58 -6.76 -9.38 32.07
N GLY A 59 -6.61 -8.66 33.18
CA GLY A 59 -7.15 -7.30 33.34
C GLY A 59 -6.64 -6.35 32.26
N LEU A 60 -5.33 -6.38 31.97
CA LEU A 60 -4.73 -5.59 30.90
C LEU A 60 -5.24 -5.99 29.52
N MET A 61 -5.45 -7.29 29.24
CA MET A 61 -6.06 -7.71 27.97
C MET A 61 -7.50 -7.21 27.83
N VAL A 62 -8.30 -7.22 28.90
CA VAL A 62 -9.67 -6.69 28.88
C VAL A 62 -9.65 -5.18 28.62
N ILE A 63 -8.82 -4.42 29.34
CA ILE A 63 -8.68 -2.97 29.14
C ILE A 63 -8.22 -2.67 27.71
N GLY A 64 -7.19 -3.37 27.24
CA GLY A 64 -6.68 -3.23 25.89
C GLY A 64 -7.73 -3.58 24.82
N GLY A 65 -8.55 -4.61 25.06
CA GLY A 65 -9.68 -4.98 24.20
C GLY A 65 -10.77 -3.90 24.16
N VAL A 66 -11.09 -3.28 25.29
CA VAL A 66 -12.03 -2.15 25.33
C VAL A 66 -11.49 -0.94 24.56
N ILE A 67 -10.20 -0.62 24.73
CA ILE A 67 -9.54 0.45 23.97
C ILE A 67 -9.57 0.10 22.47
N ALA A 68 -9.25 -1.14 22.09
CA ALA A 68 -9.28 -1.61 20.70
C ALA A 68 -10.65 -1.43 20.04
N MET A 69 -11.73 -1.73 20.78
CA MET A 69 -13.10 -1.47 20.32
C MET A 69 -13.39 0.02 20.19
N ALA A 70 -12.96 0.83 21.16
CA ALA A 70 -13.20 2.28 21.16
C ALA A 70 -12.45 3.01 20.02
N VAL A 71 -11.26 2.55 19.64
CA VAL A 71 -10.47 3.16 18.55
C VAL A 71 -10.81 2.61 17.17
N ASP A 72 -11.66 1.59 17.12
CA ASP A 72 -12.01 0.83 15.91
C ASP A 72 -10.77 0.30 15.18
N ILE A 73 -9.98 -0.51 15.92
CA ILE A 73 -8.66 -0.99 15.48
C ILE A 73 -8.70 -1.74 14.14
N PHE A 74 -9.82 -2.36 13.78
CA PHE A 74 -9.92 -3.12 12.52
C PHE A 74 -10.14 -2.20 11.31
N SER A 75 -10.81 -1.06 11.51
CA SER A 75 -10.90 0.00 10.49
C SER A 75 -9.60 0.78 10.32
N ASP A 76 -8.69 0.65 11.29
CA ASP A 76 -7.38 1.29 11.26
C ASP A 76 -6.36 0.60 10.34
N VAL A 77 -6.63 -0.65 9.96
CA VAL A 77 -5.88 -1.30 8.90
C VAL A 77 -6.30 -0.66 7.59
N ILE A 78 -5.36 0.02 6.93
CA ILE A 78 -5.56 0.61 5.60
C ILE A 78 -5.86 -0.53 4.62
N VAL A 79 -7.13 -0.84 4.44
CA VAL A 79 -7.61 -1.48 3.21
C VAL A 79 -7.51 -0.38 2.18
N ASP A 80 -6.65 -0.57 1.17
CA ASP A 80 -6.46 0.35 0.03
C ASP A 80 -7.83 0.96 -0.31
N SER A 81 -8.04 2.24 0.03
CA SER A 81 -9.22 2.98 -0.39
C SER A 81 -9.32 2.80 -1.89
N ARG A 82 -10.56 2.55 -2.40
CA ARG A 82 -10.82 2.21 -3.82
C ARG A 82 -9.76 2.91 -4.65
N ARG A 83 -8.91 2.10 -5.28
CA ARG A 83 -7.97 2.58 -6.27
C ARG A 83 -8.79 3.29 -7.34
N ASP A 84 -9.01 4.58 -7.18
CA ASP A 84 -9.55 5.49 -8.18
C ASP A 84 -8.44 5.79 -9.20
N VAL A 85 -7.65 4.75 -9.56
CA VAL A 85 -6.95 4.75 -10.82
C VAL A 85 -8.08 4.75 -11.86
N PRO A 86 -8.26 5.83 -12.66
CA PRO A 86 -9.05 5.69 -13.87
C PRO A 86 -8.48 4.46 -14.57
N ALA A 87 -9.33 3.53 -15.03
CA ALA A 87 -8.90 2.28 -15.63
C ALA A 87 -7.75 2.59 -16.59
N GLN A 88 -6.51 2.40 -16.13
CA GLN A 88 -5.38 2.83 -16.91
C GLN A 88 -5.32 1.74 -17.94
N GLU A 89 -5.81 2.01 -19.15
CA GLU A 89 -5.84 1.07 -20.26
C GLU A 89 -4.46 0.45 -20.35
N HIS A 90 -4.33 -0.73 -19.77
CA HIS A 90 -3.09 -1.46 -19.66
C HIS A 90 -2.91 -2.11 -21.02
N HIS A 91 -2.51 -1.30 -22.01
CA HIS A 91 -2.10 -1.82 -23.30
C HIS A 91 -0.88 -2.68 -23.05
N SER A 92 -1.13 -3.98 -23.15
CA SER A 92 -0.09 -4.97 -23.05
C SER A 92 0.96 -4.68 -24.14
N PRO A 93 2.24 -4.99 -23.90
CA PRO A 93 3.29 -4.84 -24.90
C PRO A 93 2.94 -5.51 -26.25
N PHE A 94 2.13 -6.56 -26.20
CA PHE A 94 1.65 -7.31 -27.35
C PHE A 94 0.61 -6.56 -28.19
N GLU A 95 -0.24 -5.75 -27.58
CA GLU A 95 -1.26 -4.98 -28.29
C GLU A 95 -0.64 -3.86 -29.13
N ARG A 96 0.38 -3.17 -28.59
CA ARG A 96 1.20 -2.22 -29.36
C ARG A 96 1.88 -2.89 -30.57
N HIS A 97 2.35 -4.12 -30.40
CA HIS A 97 2.99 -4.86 -31.49
C HIS A 97 1.98 -5.26 -32.57
N ARG A 98 0.80 -5.73 -32.17
CA ARG A 98 -0.28 -6.10 -33.10
C ARG A 98 -0.74 -4.91 -33.94
N LEU A 99 -0.99 -3.76 -33.32
CA LEU A 99 -1.41 -2.54 -34.03
C LEU A 99 -0.35 -2.07 -35.03
N ARG A 100 0.93 -2.16 -34.68
CA ARG A 100 2.04 -1.82 -35.59
C ARG A 100 2.07 -2.72 -36.83
N VAL A 101 1.85 -4.03 -36.64
CA VAL A 101 1.82 -4.99 -37.75
C VAL A 101 0.62 -4.76 -38.66
N GLU A 102 -0.56 -4.49 -38.08
CA GLU A 102 -1.77 -4.20 -38.85
C GLU A 102 -1.63 -2.91 -39.68
N HIS A 103 -1.04 -1.85 -39.11
CA HIS A 103 -0.76 -0.60 -39.84
C HIS A 103 0.18 -0.84 -41.03
N HIS A 104 1.27 -1.56 -40.82
CA HIS A 104 2.22 -1.86 -41.90
C HIS A 104 1.62 -2.75 -42.99
N ARG A 105 0.70 -3.67 -42.61
CA ARG A 105 -0.05 -4.49 -43.58
C ARG A 105 -1.05 -3.65 -44.38
N ALA A 106 -1.67 -2.64 -43.77
CA ALA A 106 -2.58 -1.73 -44.44
C ALA A 106 -1.83 -0.86 -45.47
N GLU A 107 -0.67 -0.32 -45.10
CA GLU A 107 0.19 0.46 -46.01
C GLU A 107 0.63 -0.38 -47.23
N ARG A 108 1.11 -1.61 -47.02
CA ARG A 108 1.48 -2.49 -48.13
C ARG A 108 0.31 -2.86 -49.03
N ARG A 109 -0.90 -2.96 -48.48
CA ARG A 109 -2.11 -3.21 -49.28
C ARG A 109 -2.48 -2.01 -50.15
N ILE A 110 -2.20 -0.78 -49.70
CA ILE A 110 -2.45 0.46 -50.45
C ILE A 110 -1.40 0.68 -51.54
N GLU A 111 -0.17 0.23 -51.32
CA GLU A 111 0.92 0.31 -52.30
C GLU A 111 0.83 -0.79 -53.39
N HIS A 112 0.42 -2.00 -53.01
CA HIS A 112 0.29 -3.16 -53.90
C HIS A 112 -1.08 -3.37 -54.65
N PRO A 113 -1.98 -2.41 -54.88
CA PRO A 113 -3.09 -2.56 -55.84
C PRO A 113 -2.67 -2.30 -57.29
N ALA A 114 -1.50 -1.70 -57.55
CA ALA A 114 -1.17 -1.14 -58.86
C ALA A 114 -0.57 -2.13 -59.87
N GLU A 115 -0.02 -3.28 -59.44
CA GLU A 115 0.78 -4.13 -60.35
C GLU A 115 -0.01 -5.24 -61.07
N HIS A 116 -1.21 -5.63 -60.63
CA HIS A 116 -1.98 -6.72 -61.26
C HIS A 116 -2.93 -6.28 -62.40
N ARG A 117 -2.81 -5.05 -62.93
CA ARG A 117 -3.65 -4.55 -64.05
C ARG A 117 -2.91 -4.41 -65.39
N HIS A 118 -1.69 -4.93 -65.52
CA HIS A 118 -0.89 -4.76 -66.74
C HIS A 118 -0.53 -6.05 -67.49
N GLU A 119 -1.08 -7.21 -67.11
CA GLU A 119 -0.90 -8.46 -67.85
C GLU A 119 -2.24 -8.95 -68.43
N ALA A 120 -2.63 -8.36 -69.57
CA ALA A 120 -3.69 -8.86 -70.47
C ALA A 120 -3.33 -8.49 -71.91
#